data_AF-A0A833PAT9-F1
#
_entry.id   AF-A0A833PAT9-F1
#
_cell.length_a   1.000
_cell.length_b   1.000
_cell.length_c   1.000
_cell.angle_alpha   90.00
_cell.angle_beta   90.00
_cell.angle_gamma   90.00
#
_symmetry.space_group_name_H-M   'P 1'
#
loop_
_entity.id
_entity.type
_entity.pdbx_description
1 polymer ?
#
loop_
_entity_poly.entity_id
_entity_poly.type
_entity_poly.pdbx_seq_one_letter_code
_entity_poly.pdbx_strand_id
1 'polypeptide(L)'
;MLSLAFNDVNAVCVKTYNSFSPKTADTEALTRNVKINGITRALATFSTVDVTISGVSGTLIKAGIVGDTNNNKWILPANITIPQSGSIVVSAIAENAGAVLASANTIKTILNPTRGWQSVNNQNSSSIGQDAETNAKLRQRQALSVAIPSQAIAEGLRGAILDLPNVTRCKYFENKQTVADANGLPPKSLCIIAYGGDSQAIGNLIHKYKSMGCDLYGNTSVIVVNVYGDAETIKLYRPDVVNINFKLQITTNESYSADTADSIRKLLAEYVNALDIGDKITQNKLVGAANLYGAEQSQTYEVSSIIIVANNVDYMNDYVLPFGCVAFCDPSLIQIEVTSG
;
A
#
# COMPACT_ATOMS: atom_id res chain seq x y z
N MET A 1 18.06 -31.03 -39.35
CA MET A 1 18.91 -31.28 -38.17
C MET A 1 19.90 -30.15 -37.94
N LEU A 2 20.87 -29.88 -38.84
CA LEU A 2 21.90 -28.84 -38.61
C LEU A 2 21.36 -27.40 -38.59
N SER A 3 20.44 -27.05 -39.50
CA SER A 3 19.81 -25.72 -39.54
C SER A 3 18.96 -25.41 -38.30
N LEU A 4 18.32 -26.43 -37.71
CA LEU A 4 17.55 -26.28 -36.47
C LEU A 4 18.49 -25.96 -35.30
N ALA A 5 19.59 -26.71 -35.17
CA ALA A 5 20.60 -26.46 -34.14
C ALA A 5 21.22 -25.06 -34.24
N PHE A 6 21.48 -24.54 -35.45
CA PHE A 6 21.96 -23.17 -35.62
C PHE A 6 20.91 -22.13 -35.23
N ASN A 7 19.64 -22.37 -35.55
CA ASN A 7 18.55 -21.48 -35.15
C ASN A 7 18.43 -21.45 -33.61
N ASP A 8 18.44 -22.62 -32.96
CA ASP A 8 18.36 -22.72 -31.49
C ASP A 8 19.51 -21.99 -30.81
N VAL A 9 20.75 -22.16 -31.28
CA VAL A 9 21.92 -21.46 -30.74
C VAL A 9 21.80 -19.95 -30.94
N ASN A 10 21.42 -19.49 -32.14
CA ASN A 10 21.24 -18.07 -32.41
C ASN A 10 20.14 -17.45 -31.54
N ALA A 11 19.03 -18.16 -31.35
CA ALA A 11 17.94 -17.72 -30.48
C ALA A 11 18.40 -17.56 -29.03
N VAL A 12 19.20 -18.51 -28.52
CA VAL A 12 19.80 -18.41 -27.18
C VAL A 12 20.75 -17.21 -27.09
N CYS A 13 21.64 -17.00 -28.08
CA CYS A 13 22.56 -15.86 -28.09
C CYS A 13 21.81 -14.51 -28.08
N VAL A 14 20.76 -14.36 -28.90
CA VAL A 14 19.92 -13.15 -28.92
C VAL A 14 19.23 -12.96 -27.58
N LYS A 15 18.68 -14.02 -26.99
CA LYS A 15 18.03 -13.97 -25.67
C LYS A 15 19.01 -13.55 -24.57
N THR A 16 20.22 -14.10 -24.57
CA THR A 16 21.28 -13.72 -23.63
C THR A 16 21.65 -12.25 -23.77
N TYR A 17 21.85 -11.76 -25.00
CA TYR A 17 22.17 -10.34 -25.21
C TYR A 17 21.03 -9.41 -24.75
N ASN A 18 19.77 -9.74 -25.10
CA ASN A 18 18.60 -8.98 -24.69
C ASN A 18 18.38 -8.99 -23.16
N SER A 19 18.89 -10.01 -22.46
CA SER A 19 18.80 -10.11 -21.01
C SER A 19 19.59 -9.04 -20.25
N PHE A 20 20.57 -8.38 -20.88
CA PHE A 20 21.37 -7.33 -20.24
C PHE A 20 20.68 -5.96 -20.17
N SER A 21 19.67 -5.72 -21.00
CA SER A 21 18.95 -4.44 -21.03
C SER A 21 17.63 -4.55 -20.25
N PRO A 22 17.36 -3.69 -19.25
CA PRO A 22 16.08 -3.70 -18.53
C PRO A 22 14.85 -3.57 -19.44
N LYS A 23 14.98 -2.91 -20.60
CA LYS A 23 13.87 -2.75 -21.55
C LYS A 23 13.45 -4.09 -22.19
N THR A 24 14.40 -4.99 -22.43
CA THR A 24 14.19 -6.24 -23.18
C THR A 24 14.35 -7.50 -22.34
N ALA A 25 14.85 -7.39 -21.11
CA ALA A 25 15.11 -8.52 -20.23
C ALA A 25 13.82 -9.19 -19.74
N ASP A 26 13.80 -10.53 -19.72
CA ASP A 26 12.76 -11.35 -19.09
C ASP A 26 12.76 -11.20 -17.57
N THR A 27 11.72 -11.71 -16.89
CA THR A 27 11.44 -11.51 -15.45
C THR A 27 12.66 -11.67 -14.54
N GLU A 28 13.39 -12.78 -14.66
CA GLU A 28 14.55 -13.08 -13.80
C GLU A 28 15.74 -12.16 -14.10
N ALA A 29 16.03 -11.94 -15.37
CA ALA A 29 17.11 -11.06 -15.79
C ALA A 29 16.83 -9.60 -15.41
N LEU A 30 15.59 -9.13 -15.60
CA LEU A 30 15.15 -7.81 -15.16
C LEU A 30 15.32 -7.65 -13.66
N THR A 31 14.90 -8.63 -12.86
CA THR A 31 15.03 -8.60 -11.39
C THR A 31 16.50 -8.51 -10.94
N ARG A 32 17.42 -9.13 -11.68
CA ARG A 32 18.87 -8.97 -11.43
C ARG A 32 19.40 -7.62 -11.88
N ASN A 33 19.00 -7.14 -13.06
CA ASN A 33 19.50 -5.89 -13.63
C ASN A 33 19.12 -4.68 -12.76
N VAL A 34 17.89 -4.64 -12.23
CA VAL A 34 17.44 -3.52 -11.41
C VAL A 34 18.22 -3.38 -10.10
N LYS A 35 18.86 -4.45 -9.60
CA LYS A 35 19.73 -4.38 -8.41
C LYS A 35 20.93 -3.48 -8.63
N ILE A 36 21.42 -3.36 -9.87
CA ILE A 36 22.50 -2.44 -10.22
C ILE A 36 22.06 -0.98 -10.02
N ASN A 37 20.77 -0.70 -10.18
CA ASN A 37 20.17 0.61 -9.89
C ASN A 37 19.80 0.80 -8.41
N GLY A 38 20.16 -0.14 -7.53
CA GLY A 38 19.87 -0.07 -6.10
C GLY A 38 18.42 -0.36 -5.73
N ILE A 39 17.61 -0.92 -6.65
CA ILE A 39 16.23 -1.31 -6.37
C ILE A 39 16.03 -2.81 -6.53
N THR A 40 15.06 -3.35 -5.80
CA THR A 40 14.62 -4.75 -5.88
C THR A 40 13.16 -4.80 -6.31
N ARG A 41 12.73 -5.91 -6.94
CA ARG A 41 11.31 -6.11 -7.29
C ARG A 41 10.48 -6.17 -6.01
N ALA A 42 9.36 -5.44 -5.98
CA ALA A 42 8.44 -5.56 -4.86
C ALA A 42 7.71 -6.91 -4.92
N LEU A 43 7.83 -7.69 -3.84
CA LEU A 43 7.14 -8.96 -3.69
C LEU A 43 5.67 -8.73 -3.32
N ALA A 44 4.86 -9.78 -3.44
CA ALA A 44 3.51 -9.75 -2.91
C ALA A 44 3.58 -9.48 -1.39
N THR A 45 2.78 -8.53 -0.92
CA THR A 45 2.67 -8.18 0.49
C THR A 45 1.34 -8.65 1.05
N PHE A 46 1.36 -8.95 2.33
CA PHE A 46 0.14 -9.25 3.07
C PHE A 46 -0.46 -7.95 3.59
N SER A 47 -1.79 -7.90 3.72
CA SER A 47 -2.41 -6.83 4.48
C SER A 47 -1.96 -6.86 5.94
N THR A 48 -1.73 -5.69 6.53
CA THR A 48 -1.30 -5.56 7.93
C THR A 48 -2.19 -4.57 8.67
N VAL A 49 -2.41 -4.78 9.96
CA VAL A 49 -3.26 -3.91 10.77
C VAL A 49 -2.76 -3.87 12.20
N ASP A 50 -2.77 -2.69 12.81
CA ASP A 50 -2.42 -2.55 14.22
C ASP A 50 -3.63 -2.83 15.10
N VAL A 51 -3.46 -3.78 16.03
CA VAL A 51 -4.49 -4.15 17.01
C VAL A 51 -4.01 -3.85 18.42
N THR A 52 -4.89 -3.26 19.20
CA THR A 52 -4.73 -3.07 20.64
C THR A 52 -5.27 -4.30 21.36
N ILE A 53 -4.39 -5.00 22.05
CA ILE A 53 -4.70 -6.16 22.88
C ILE A 53 -4.76 -5.71 24.33
N SER A 54 -5.79 -6.14 25.07
CA SER A 54 -5.90 -5.86 26.49
C SER A 54 -6.17 -7.13 27.30
N GLY A 55 -5.64 -7.17 28.53
CA GLY A 55 -5.77 -8.33 29.41
C GLY A 55 -4.94 -8.23 30.69
N VAL A 56 -4.76 -9.37 31.34
CA VAL A 56 -4.00 -9.50 32.59
C VAL A 56 -2.51 -9.36 32.30
N SER A 57 -1.83 -8.53 33.09
CA SER A 57 -0.38 -8.33 32.99
C SER A 57 0.40 -9.65 33.13
N GLY A 58 1.45 -9.80 32.33
CA GLY A 58 2.30 -10.99 32.29
C GLY A 58 1.72 -12.16 31.49
N THR A 59 0.51 -12.02 30.92
CA THR A 59 -0.07 -13.04 30.05
C THR A 59 0.75 -13.14 28.76
N LEU A 60 1.25 -14.35 28.47
CA LEU A 60 1.91 -14.69 27.21
C LEU A 60 0.90 -15.27 26.22
N ILE A 61 0.66 -14.56 25.13
CA ILE A 61 -0.14 -15.02 23.99
C ILE A 61 0.82 -15.62 22.96
N LYS A 62 0.60 -16.89 22.59
CA LYS A 62 1.41 -17.61 21.58
C LYS A 62 0.63 -17.75 20.28
N ALA A 63 1.17 -17.22 19.19
CA ALA A 63 0.61 -17.28 17.84
C ALA A 63 -0.90 -17.00 17.82
N GLY A 64 -1.30 -15.87 18.42
CA GLY A 64 -2.70 -15.47 18.48
C GLY A 64 -3.29 -15.22 17.08
N ILE A 65 -4.58 -15.46 16.91
CA ILE A 65 -5.35 -15.27 15.69
C ILE A 65 -6.63 -14.53 16.07
N VAL A 66 -6.92 -13.46 15.34
CA VAL A 66 -8.10 -12.62 15.54
C VAL A 66 -8.89 -12.51 14.25
N GLY A 67 -10.20 -12.34 14.38
CA GLY A 67 -11.15 -12.24 13.27
C GLY A 67 -11.73 -10.83 13.15
N ASP A 68 -11.93 -10.38 11.91
CA ASP A 68 -12.75 -9.20 11.60
C ASP A 68 -14.23 -9.55 11.43
N THR A 69 -15.06 -8.53 11.17
CA THR A 69 -16.51 -8.68 10.91
C THR A 69 -16.83 -9.44 9.62
N ASN A 70 -15.86 -9.57 8.70
CA ASN A 70 -15.99 -10.24 7.41
C ASN A 70 -15.45 -11.67 7.45
N ASN A 71 -15.11 -12.19 8.64
CA ASN A 71 -14.49 -13.50 8.87
C ASN A 71 -13.09 -13.67 8.27
N ASN A 72 -12.39 -12.58 7.94
CA ASN A 72 -10.96 -12.69 7.62
C ASN A 72 -10.17 -12.92 8.90
N LYS A 73 -9.11 -13.74 8.79
CA LYS A 73 -8.22 -14.04 9.90
C LYS A 73 -6.95 -13.21 9.83
N TRP A 74 -6.54 -12.73 10.98
CA TRP A 74 -5.34 -11.92 11.18
C TRP A 74 -4.44 -12.61 12.21
N ILE A 75 -3.23 -12.94 11.78
CA ILE A 75 -2.20 -13.65 12.54
C ILE A 75 -1.38 -12.63 13.33
N LEU A 76 -1.30 -12.83 14.63
CA LEU A 76 -0.48 -12.04 15.55
C LEU A 76 0.96 -12.56 15.59
N PRO A 77 1.93 -11.72 16.03
CA PRO A 77 3.29 -12.16 16.33
C PRO A 77 3.34 -13.42 17.20
N ALA A 78 4.39 -14.23 16.98
CA ALA A 78 4.51 -15.55 17.60
C ALA A 78 4.47 -15.51 19.14
N ASN A 79 5.02 -14.47 19.76
CA ASN A 79 4.98 -14.27 21.20
C ASN A 79 4.65 -12.81 21.51
N ILE A 80 3.59 -12.60 22.29
CA ILE A 80 3.19 -11.29 22.80
C ILE A 80 2.99 -11.42 24.31
N THR A 81 3.64 -10.55 25.08
CA THR A 81 3.45 -10.47 26.52
C THR A 81 2.71 -9.19 26.87
N ILE A 82 1.57 -9.32 27.57
CA ILE A 82 0.81 -8.14 28.01
C ILE A 82 1.60 -7.40 29.11
N PRO A 83 1.94 -6.12 28.92
CA PRO A 83 2.74 -5.34 29.88
C PRO A 83 1.95 -5.02 31.17
N GLN A 84 2.60 -4.37 32.14
CA GLN A 84 1.95 -3.93 33.38
C GLN A 84 0.82 -2.90 33.17
N SER A 85 0.84 -2.15 32.07
CA SER A 85 -0.26 -1.26 31.69
C SER A 85 -1.55 -2.00 31.34
N GLY A 86 -1.51 -3.33 31.14
CA GLY A 86 -2.66 -4.14 30.79
C GLY A 86 -3.08 -4.07 29.33
N SER A 87 -2.36 -3.31 28.49
CA SER A 87 -2.64 -3.17 27.06
C SER A 87 -1.39 -2.94 26.23
N ILE A 88 -1.38 -3.46 24.99
CA ILE A 88 -0.28 -3.35 24.03
C ILE A 88 -0.81 -3.24 22.60
N VAL A 89 -0.13 -2.45 21.77
CA VAL A 89 -0.38 -2.39 20.32
C VAL A 89 0.57 -3.36 19.62
N VAL A 90 0.03 -4.21 18.76
CA VAL A 90 0.82 -5.15 17.94
C VAL A 90 0.31 -5.14 16.50
N SER A 91 1.20 -5.35 15.54
CA SER A 91 0.80 -5.47 14.14
C SER A 91 0.41 -6.91 13.80
N ALA A 92 -0.83 -7.10 13.36
CA ALA A 92 -1.35 -8.35 12.84
C ALA A 92 -1.21 -8.41 11.31
N ILE A 93 -1.07 -9.60 10.76
CA ILE A 93 -0.91 -9.84 9.31
C ILE A 93 -2.07 -10.72 8.84
N ALA A 94 -2.69 -10.41 7.71
CA ALA A 94 -3.73 -11.25 7.13
C ALA A 94 -3.21 -12.67 6.85
N GLU A 95 -4.04 -13.70 7.09
CA GLU A 95 -3.69 -15.10 6.82
C GLU A 95 -3.42 -15.35 5.33
N ASN A 96 -4.20 -14.71 4.46
CA ASN A 96 -4.09 -14.80 3.02
C ASN A 96 -3.32 -13.59 2.46
N ALA A 97 -2.46 -13.84 1.47
CA ALA A 97 -1.79 -12.79 0.71
C ALA A 97 -2.79 -12.01 -0.16
N GLY A 98 -2.44 -10.76 -0.48
CA GLY A 98 -3.25 -9.89 -1.33
C GLY A 98 -4.06 -8.86 -0.56
N ALA A 99 -5.03 -8.27 -1.25
CA ALA A 99 -5.78 -7.13 -0.77
C ALA A 99 -6.92 -7.53 0.18
N VAL A 100 -6.63 -7.57 1.49
CA VAL A 100 -7.65 -7.75 2.55
C VAL A 100 -7.84 -6.43 3.29
N LEU A 101 -9.07 -5.89 3.26
CA LEU A 101 -9.43 -4.65 3.96
C LEU A 101 -10.19 -4.97 5.27
N ALA A 102 -9.67 -4.48 6.40
CA ALA A 102 -10.38 -4.35 7.66
C ALA A 102 -10.52 -2.85 8.02
N SER A 103 -11.76 -2.38 8.10
CA SER A 103 -12.05 -1.01 8.55
C SER A 103 -11.74 -0.83 10.04
N ALA A 104 -11.60 0.41 10.50
CA ALA A 104 -11.44 0.71 11.92
C ALA A 104 -12.55 0.06 12.77
N ASN A 105 -12.18 -0.48 13.92
CA ASN A 105 -13.07 -1.11 14.91
C ASN A 105 -13.86 -2.33 14.41
N THR A 106 -13.29 -3.11 13.48
CA THR A 106 -13.90 -4.35 12.95
C THR A 106 -13.25 -5.62 13.47
N ILE A 107 -11.97 -5.57 13.83
CA ILE A 107 -11.23 -6.72 14.40
C ILE A 107 -11.50 -6.78 15.90
N LYS A 108 -12.51 -7.57 16.29
CA LYS A 108 -12.98 -7.68 17.69
C LYS A 108 -13.05 -9.11 18.21
N THR A 109 -12.96 -10.10 17.33
CA THR A 109 -13.16 -11.50 17.69
C THR A 109 -11.83 -12.18 17.94
N ILE A 110 -11.67 -12.81 19.12
CA ILE A 110 -10.51 -13.65 19.43
C ILE A 110 -10.82 -15.08 18.98
N LEU A 111 -10.04 -15.62 18.05
CA LEU A 111 -10.30 -16.95 17.48
C LEU A 111 -9.59 -18.08 18.27
N ASN A 112 -8.43 -17.81 18.88
CA ASN A 112 -7.72 -18.76 19.74
C ASN A 112 -7.45 -18.16 21.14
N PRO A 113 -8.44 -18.18 22.04
CA PRO A 113 -8.33 -17.50 23.33
C PRO A 113 -7.22 -18.08 24.20
N THR A 114 -6.44 -17.19 24.80
CA THR A 114 -5.46 -17.52 25.84
C THR A 114 -5.95 -16.99 27.18
N ARG A 115 -5.87 -17.79 28.25
CA ARG A 115 -6.31 -17.37 29.59
C ARG A 115 -5.57 -16.10 30.02
N GLY A 116 -6.31 -15.02 30.29
CA GLY A 116 -5.76 -13.71 30.64
C GLY A 116 -5.89 -12.68 29.52
N TRP A 117 -6.10 -13.09 28.27
CA TRP A 117 -6.44 -12.19 27.16
C TRP A 117 -7.94 -11.87 27.20
N GLN A 118 -8.29 -10.59 27.26
CA GLN A 118 -9.67 -10.12 27.45
C GLN A 118 -10.29 -9.53 26.18
N SER A 119 -9.55 -8.70 25.44
CA SER A 119 -10.09 -8.03 24.25
C SER A 119 -9.03 -7.74 23.19
N VAL A 120 -9.51 -7.51 21.97
CA VAL A 120 -8.74 -7.01 20.83
C VAL A 120 -9.58 -5.98 20.07
N ASN A 121 -8.94 -4.91 19.61
CA ASN A 121 -9.57 -3.91 18.73
C ASN A 121 -8.54 -3.26 17.81
N ASN A 122 -8.88 -3.02 16.54
CA ASN A 122 -8.09 -2.15 15.66
C ASN A 122 -8.63 -0.72 15.68
N GLN A 123 -7.80 0.26 16.00
CA GLN A 123 -8.22 1.67 15.99
C GLN A 123 -8.22 2.26 14.58
N ASN A 124 -7.26 1.84 13.76
CA ASN A 124 -7.08 2.30 12.39
C ASN A 124 -7.46 1.18 11.40
N SER A 125 -7.74 1.57 10.16
CA SER A 125 -7.95 0.61 9.07
C SER A 125 -6.68 -0.17 8.74
N SER A 126 -6.82 -1.37 8.17
CA SER A 126 -5.70 -2.17 7.70
C SER A 126 -5.01 -1.50 6.52
N SER A 127 -3.70 -1.63 6.46
CA SER A 127 -2.95 -1.43 5.24
C SER A 127 -3.12 -2.63 4.31
N ILE A 128 -3.57 -2.36 3.09
CA ILE A 128 -3.94 -3.38 2.12
C ILE A 128 -2.68 -3.91 1.42
N GLY A 129 -2.53 -5.24 1.41
CA GLY A 129 -1.48 -5.94 0.69
C GLY A 129 -1.55 -5.68 -0.82
N GLN A 130 -0.42 -5.83 -1.49
CA GLN A 130 -0.30 -5.64 -2.93
C GLN A 130 0.20 -6.93 -3.58
N ASP A 131 -0.23 -7.17 -4.80
CA ASP A 131 0.31 -8.26 -5.61
C ASP A 131 1.79 -8.00 -5.95
N ALA A 132 2.49 -9.07 -6.36
CA ALA A 132 3.86 -8.95 -6.82
C ALA A 132 3.97 -7.98 -8.01
N GLU A 133 5.02 -7.16 -7.99
CA GLU A 133 5.22 -6.12 -9.01
C GLU A 133 5.44 -6.74 -10.40
N THR A 134 4.70 -6.25 -11.38
CA THR A 134 4.81 -6.69 -12.78
C THR A 134 6.07 -6.15 -13.45
N ASN A 135 6.53 -6.81 -14.52
CA ASN A 135 7.70 -6.35 -15.28
C ASN A 135 7.54 -4.93 -15.83
N ALA A 136 6.33 -4.56 -16.25
CA ALA A 136 6.04 -3.23 -16.77
C ALA A 136 6.22 -2.15 -15.69
N LYS A 137 5.62 -2.37 -14.50
CA LYS A 137 5.75 -1.45 -13.35
C LYS A 137 7.21 -1.34 -12.89
N LEU A 138 7.92 -2.47 -12.80
CA LEU A 138 9.32 -2.48 -12.41
C LEU A 138 10.21 -1.70 -13.39
N ARG A 139 9.96 -1.80 -14.70
CA ARG A 139 10.69 -1.01 -15.71
C ARG A 139 10.40 0.48 -15.59
N GLN A 140 9.15 0.85 -15.38
CA GLN A 140 8.77 2.25 -15.17
C GLN A 140 9.47 2.82 -13.92
N ARG A 141 9.47 2.06 -12.82
CA ARG A 141 10.17 2.45 -11.59
C ARG A 141 11.69 2.50 -11.78
N GLN A 142 12.27 1.55 -12.49
CA GLN A 142 13.69 1.55 -12.82
C GLN A 142 14.08 2.81 -13.59
N ALA A 143 13.28 3.24 -14.57
CA ALA A 143 13.54 4.45 -15.33
C ALA A 143 13.52 5.72 -14.46
N LEU A 144 12.68 5.76 -13.42
CA LEU A 144 12.59 6.87 -12.47
C LEU A 144 13.68 6.83 -11.38
N SER A 145 14.14 5.63 -11.00
CA SER A 145 15.04 5.43 -9.85
C SER A 145 16.48 5.85 -10.08
N VAL A 146 16.93 6.00 -11.33
CA VAL A 146 18.32 6.39 -11.66
C VAL A 146 18.65 7.83 -11.20
N ALA A 147 17.64 8.59 -10.72
CA ALA A 147 17.75 10.01 -10.44
C ALA A 147 17.88 10.40 -8.95
N ILE A 148 17.86 9.47 -7.99
CA ILE A 148 17.71 9.84 -6.57
C ILE A 148 18.87 9.30 -5.71
N PRO A 149 20.01 10.01 -5.63
CA PRO A 149 20.90 9.86 -4.50
C PRO A 149 20.22 10.43 -3.24
N SER A 150 20.16 9.66 -2.16
CA SER A 150 19.67 10.17 -0.87
C SER A 150 20.69 11.15 -0.28
N GLN A 151 20.25 12.37 0.00
CA GLN A 151 21.12 13.42 0.58
C GLN A 151 20.68 13.87 1.98
N ALA A 152 19.44 13.57 2.38
CA ALA A 152 18.88 14.02 3.66
C ALA A 152 18.52 12.86 4.61
N ILE A 153 18.65 13.11 5.93
CA ILE A 153 18.30 12.15 6.99
C ILE A 153 16.84 11.66 6.87
N ALA A 154 15.92 12.55 6.51
CA ALA A 154 14.50 12.22 6.34
C ALA A 154 14.26 11.28 5.14
N GLU A 155 15.00 11.44 4.05
CA GLU A 155 14.96 10.51 2.91
C GLU A 155 15.56 9.16 3.27
N GLY A 156 16.64 9.16 4.07
CA GLY A 156 17.23 7.94 4.61
C GLY A 156 16.26 7.16 5.51
N LEU A 157 15.52 7.86 6.38
CA LEU A 157 14.46 7.26 7.20
C LEU A 157 13.34 6.69 6.32
N ARG A 158 12.87 7.46 5.34
CA ARG A 158 11.83 7.00 4.40
C ARG A 158 12.27 5.74 3.66
N GLY A 159 13.50 5.72 3.16
CA GLY A 159 14.09 4.57 2.48
C GLY A 159 14.19 3.35 3.39
N ALA A 160 14.65 3.53 4.63
CA ALA A 160 14.73 2.46 5.63
C ALA A 160 13.35 1.89 5.99
N ILE A 161 12.31 2.73 6.08
CA ILE A 161 10.93 2.29 6.32
C ILE A 161 10.38 1.51 5.11
N LEU A 162 10.63 1.98 3.89
CA LEU A 162 10.18 1.29 2.67
C LEU A 162 10.86 -0.07 2.45
N ASP A 163 12.04 -0.29 3.06
CA ASP A 163 12.75 -1.58 3.01
C ASP A 163 12.17 -2.61 4.01
N LEU A 164 11.32 -2.18 4.96
CA LEU A 164 10.68 -3.10 5.89
C LEU A 164 9.65 -3.99 5.19
N PRO A 165 9.53 -5.27 5.60
CA PRO A 165 8.52 -6.17 5.06
C PRO A 165 7.11 -5.61 5.17
N ASN A 166 6.30 -5.82 4.12
CA ASN A 166 4.91 -5.38 3.99
C ASN A 166 4.68 -3.86 4.03
N VAL A 167 5.72 -3.02 4.02
CA VAL A 167 5.54 -1.57 3.78
C VAL A 167 5.41 -1.33 2.28
N THR A 168 4.38 -0.59 1.88
CA THR A 168 4.13 -0.30 0.46
C THR A 168 4.23 1.18 0.12
N ARG A 169 3.93 2.07 1.08
CA ARG A 169 4.03 3.53 0.89
C ARG A 169 4.59 4.19 2.15
N CYS A 170 5.43 5.19 1.96
CA CYS A 170 5.92 6.03 3.04
C CYS A 170 6.14 7.46 2.56
N LYS A 171 5.58 8.40 3.32
CA LYS A 171 5.70 9.84 3.12
C LYS A 171 5.95 10.50 4.46
N TYR A 172 6.70 11.60 4.46
CA TYR A 172 6.91 12.40 5.67
C TYR A 172 6.50 13.84 5.42
N PHE A 173 6.06 14.50 6.47
CA PHE A 173 5.74 15.92 6.50
C PHE A 173 6.39 16.52 7.74
N GLU A 174 6.99 17.70 7.58
CA GLU A 174 7.66 18.39 8.68
C GLU A 174 7.10 19.81 8.78
N ASN A 175 6.65 20.17 9.98
CA ASN A 175 6.29 21.54 10.30
C ASN A 175 7.43 22.22 11.07
N LYS A 176 8.22 23.02 10.35
CA LYS A 176 9.33 23.80 10.92
C LYS A 176 8.88 25.09 11.60
N GLN A 177 7.62 25.48 11.47
CA GLN A 177 7.10 26.74 11.98
C GLN A 177 6.77 26.64 13.47
N THR A 178 6.46 27.79 14.08
CA THR A 178 6.01 27.90 15.48
C THR A 178 4.49 27.93 15.60
N VAL A 179 3.77 27.71 14.49
CA VAL A 179 2.30 27.58 14.42
C VAL A 179 1.94 26.29 13.70
N ALA A 180 0.71 25.83 13.84
CA ALA A 180 0.23 24.67 13.09
C ALA A 180 0.17 24.97 11.58
N ASP A 181 0.41 23.96 10.74
CA ASP A 181 0.36 24.10 9.29
C ASP A 181 -1.06 23.90 8.72
N ALA A 182 -1.23 24.04 7.41
CA ALA A 182 -2.51 23.85 6.72
C ALA A 182 -3.05 22.40 6.78
N ASN A 183 -2.19 21.43 7.11
CA ASN A 183 -2.55 20.03 7.30
C ASN A 183 -2.87 19.72 8.77
N GLY A 184 -2.78 20.70 9.67
CA GLY A 184 -3.00 20.55 11.11
C GLY A 184 -1.81 19.99 11.88
N LEU A 185 -0.61 19.91 11.28
CA LEU A 185 0.59 19.47 12.01
C LEU A 185 0.95 20.49 13.09
N PRO A 186 1.15 20.07 14.35
CA PRO A 186 1.62 20.95 15.42
C PRO A 186 2.94 21.66 15.08
N PRO A 187 3.25 22.79 15.73
CA PRO A 187 4.53 23.45 15.53
C PRO A 187 5.70 22.55 15.90
N LYS A 188 6.81 22.66 15.15
CA LYS A 188 8.06 21.89 15.39
C LYS A 188 7.85 20.36 15.43
N SER A 189 6.97 19.85 14.57
CA SER A 189 6.63 18.43 14.52
C SER A 189 7.01 17.74 13.21
N LEU A 190 7.25 16.44 13.29
CA LEU A 190 7.45 15.52 12.18
C LEU A 190 6.33 14.49 12.16
N CYS A 191 5.67 14.34 11.02
CA CYS A 191 4.69 13.29 10.77
C CYS A 191 5.29 12.30 9.77
N ILE A 192 5.43 11.04 10.19
CA ILE A 192 5.82 9.94 9.31
C ILE A 192 4.59 9.08 9.04
N ILE A 193 4.17 9.08 7.79
CA ILE A 193 3.04 8.29 7.31
C ILE A 193 3.59 7.01 6.69
N ALA A 194 3.20 5.87 7.25
CA ALA A 194 3.64 4.56 6.81
C ALA A 194 2.42 3.66 6.55
N TYR A 195 2.29 3.21 5.30
CA TYR A 195 1.27 2.26 4.89
C TYR A 195 1.88 0.86 4.81
N GLY A 196 1.40 -0.02 5.67
CA GLY A 196 1.89 -1.39 5.81
C GLY A 196 3.04 -1.55 6.81
N GLY A 197 3.49 -2.79 6.99
CA GLY A 197 4.61 -3.16 7.86
C GLY A 197 4.33 -3.09 9.36
N ASP A 198 5.30 -3.58 10.15
CA ASP A 198 5.21 -3.65 11.60
C ASP A 198 5.48 -2.31 12.29
N SER A 199 4.56 -1.88 13.14
CA SER A 199 4.63 -0.59 13.84
C SER A 199 5.82 -0.50 14.80
N GLN A 200 6.22 -1.61 15.44
CA GLN A 200 7.37 -1.61 16.35
C GLN A 200 8.67 -1.43 15.57
N ALA A 201 8.84 -2.14 14.45
CA ALA A 201 9.99 -1.99 13.56
C ALA A 201 10.10 -0.57 12.99
N ILE A 202 8.98 0.01 12.54
CA ILE A 202 8.92 1.40 12.08
C ILE A 202 9.28 2.36 13.22
N GLY A 203 8.72 2.18 14.41
CA GLY A 203 9.01 3.00 15.58
C GLY A 203 10.49 2.98 15.97
N ASN A 204 11.14 1.82 15.91
CA ASN A 204 12.57 1.69 16.15
C ASN A 204 13.41 2.48 15.12
N LEU A 205 13.01 2.47 13.83
CA LEU A 205 13.66 3.29 12.80
C LEU A 205 13.47 4.79 13.07
N ILE A 206 12.26 5.21 13.42
CA ILE A 206 11.98 6.61 13.75
C ILE A 206 12.83 7.05 14.95
N HIS A 207 12.89 6.24 16.01
CA HIS A 207 13.73 6.53 17.18
C HIS A 207 15.21 6.68 16.82
N LYS A 208 15.72 5.85 15.90
CA LYS A 208 17.12 5.91 15.44
C LYS A 208 17.43 7.18 14.62
N TYR A 209 16.49 7.66 13.81
CA TYR A 209 16.71 8.76 12.87
C TYR A 209 16.21 10.13 13.38
N LYS A 210 15.33 10.17 14.39
CA LYS A 210 14.77 11.43 14.89
C LYS A 210 15.88 12.34 15.43
N SER A 211 15.74 13.64 15.15
CA SER A 211 16.60 14.67 15.71
C SER A 211 16.11 15.12 17.09
N MET A 212 17.00 15.73 17.87
CA MET A 212 16.63 16.30 19.17
C MET A 212 15.68 17.50 18.99
N GLY A 213 14.65 17.59 19.83
CA GLY A 213 13.73 18.74 19.87
C GLY A 213 12.63 18.73 18.80
N CYS A 214 12.48 17.66 18.04
CA CYS A 214 11.37 17.47 17.09
C CYS A 214 10.28 16.60 17.73
N ASP A 215 9.06 17.12 17.82
CA ASP A 215 7.92 16.33 18.29
C ASP A 215 7.40 15.41 17.17
N LEU A 216 6.76 14.30 17.55
CA LEU A 216 6.22 13.33 16.60
C LEU A 216 4.70 13.44 16.54
N TYR A 217 4.16 13.52 15.32
CA TYR A 217 2.73 13.54 15.07
C TYR A 217 2.28 12.22 14.42
N GLY A 218 1.22 11.62 14.97
CA GLY A 218 0.75 10.31 14.55
C GLY A 218 -0.48 9.86 15.32
N ASN A 219 -1.26 8.95 14.71
CA ASN A 219 -2.43 8.30 15.30
C ASN A 219 -2.12 6.92 15.90
N THR A 220 -0.88 6.45 15.78
CA THR A 220 -0.43 5.15 16.30
C THR A 220 0.80 5.39 17.17
N SER A 221 0.76 4.88 18.39
CA SER A 221 1.85 5.03 19.36
C SER A 221 2.48 3.67 19.66
N VAL A 222 3.80 3.62 19.64
CA VAL A 222 4.59 2.44 20.03
C VAL A 222 5.62 2.84 21.06
N ILE A 223 5.93 1.91 21.96
CA ILE A 223 6.93 2.13 23.01
C ILE A 223 8.25 1.54 22.53
N VAL A 224 9.28 2.37 22.44
CA VAL A 224 10.65 1.97 22.11
C VAL A 224 11.50 2.14 23.35
N VAL A 225 12.28 1.12 23.70
CA VAL A 225 13.20 1.18 24.84
C VAL A 225 14.57 1.62 24.32
N ASN A 226 15.12 2.68 24.90
CA ASN A 226 16.44 3.18 24.55
C ASN A 226 17.55 2.24 25.08
N VAL A 227 18.81 2.54 24.74
CA VAL A 227 19.98 1.75 25.19
C VAL A 227 20.20 1.76 26.72
N TYR A 228 19.59 2.71 27.44
CA TYR A 228 19.68 2.86 28.89
C TYR A 228 18.49 2.20 29.64
N GLY A 229 17.53 1.64 28.91
CA GLY A 229 16.35 0.99 29.49
C GLY A 229 15.14 1.90 29.68
N ASP A 230 15.21 3.18 29.27
CA ASP A 230 14.06 4.09 29.36
C ASP A 230 13.09 3.86 28.20
N ALA A 231 11.80 3.83 28.53
CA ALA A 231 10.73 3.75 27.56
C ALA A 231 10.44 5.14 26.97
N GLU A 232 10.50 5.25 25.64
CA GLU A 232 10.09 6.42 24.88
C GLU A 232 8.88 6.10 23.99
N THR A 233 7.87 6.96 24.00
CA THR A 233 6.72 6.83 23.11
C THR A 233 7.02 7.47 21.76
N ILE A 234 7.04 6.64 20.73
CA ILE A 234 7.19 7.05 19.33
C ILE A 234 5.82 7.04 18.67
N LYS A 235 5.50 8.11 17.93
CA LYS A 235 4.25 8.23 17.17
C LYS A 235 4.53 8.11 15.68
N LEU A 236 3.74 7.29 15.00
CA LEU A 236 3.65 7.23 13.55
C LEU A 236 2.19 7.42 13.10
N TYR A 237 2.01 7.77 11.84
CA TYR A 237 0.69 7.97 11.25
C TYR A 237 0.35 6.80 10.33
N ARG A 238 -0.73 6.09 10.66
CA ARG A 238 -1.36 5.09 9.80
C ARG A 238 -2.41 5.78 8.95
N PRO A 239 -2.28 5.77 7.62
CA PRO A 239 -3.20 6.49 6.76
C PRO A 239 -4.58 5.84 6.77
N ASP A 240 -5.62 6.66 6.71
CA ASP A 240 -6.98 6.16 6.50
C ASP A 240 -7.19 5.78 5.04
N VAL A 241 -7.86 4.65 4.83
CA VAL A 241 -8.23 4.18 3.49
C VAL A 241 -9.53 4.85 3.06
N VAL A 242 -9.47 5.59 1.96
CA VAL A 242 -10.65 6.13 1.27
C VAL A 242 -11.05 5.12 0.20
N ASN A 243 -12.26 4.57 0.33
CA ASN A 243 -12.81 3.67 -0.68
C ASN A 243 -13.26 4.50 -1.88
N ILE A 244 -12.64 4.25 -3.02
CA ILE A 244 -12.94 4.89 -4.30
C ILE A 244 -13.61 3.87 -5.21
N ASN A 245 -14.80 4.21 -5.67
CA ASN A 245 -15.50 3.50 -6.73
C ASN A 245 -15.78 4.47 -7.88
N PHE A 246 -16.27 3.95 -9.00
CA PHE A 246 -16.65 4.76 -10.14
C PHE A 246 -18.03 4.36 -10.64
N LYS A 247 -18.76 5.36 -11.14
CA LYS A 247 -19.95 5.18 -11.98
C LYS A 247 -19.61 5.71 -13.36
N LEU A 248 -19.61 4.83 -14.36
CA LEU A 248 -19.30 5.17 -15.74
C LEU A 248 -20.55 5.04 -16.58
N GLN A 249 -20.71 5.95 -17.53
CA GLN A 249 -21.64 5.79 -18.64
C GLN A 249 -20.82 5.66 -19.91
N ILE A 250 -21.09 4.60 -20.67
CA ILE A 250 -20.46 4.34 -21.95
C ILE A 250 -21.51 4.14 -23.04
N THR A 251 -21.20 4.61 -24.24
CA THR A 251 -21.96 4.34 -25.45
C THR A 251 -21.23 3.28 -26.25
N THR A 252 -21.91 2.20 -26.63
CA THR A 252 -21.27 1.03 -27.25
C THR A 252 -21.75 0.77 -28.67
N ASN A 253 -20.91 0.16 -29.50
CA ASN A 253 -21.32 -0.40 -30.79
C ASN A 253 -21.55 -1.94 -30.72
N GLU A 254 -21.93 -2.55 -31.83
CA GLU A 254 -22.26 -3.99 -31.92
C GLU A 254 -21.08 -4.93 -31.56
N SER A 255 -19.84 -4.44 -31.55
CA SER A 255 -18.63 -5.23 -31.23
C SER A 255 -18.25 -5.18 -29.75
N TYR A 256 -19.05 -4.54 -28.89
CA TYR A 256 -18.79 -4.47 -27.45
C TYR A 256 -19.02 -5.80 -26.75
N SER A 257 -18.11 -6.17 -25.84
CA SER A 257 -18.18 -7.39 -25.04
C SER A 257 -18.04 -7.10 -23.54
N ALA A 258 -18.48 -8.06 -22.71
CA ALA A 258 -18.33 -7.97 -21.26
C ALA A 258 -16.85 -7.91 -20.82
N ASP A 259 -15.93 -8.53 -21.57
CA ASP A 259 -14.49 -8.50 -21.30
C ASP A 259 -13.90 -7.08 -21.38
N THR A 260 -14.50 -6.21 -22.22
CA THR A 260 -14.13 -4.80 -22.30
C THR A 260 -14.49 -4.09 -20.99
N ALA A 261 -15.67 -4.35 -20.41
CA ALA A 261 -16.06 -3.80 -19.12
C ALA A 261 -15.07 -4.20 -18.02
N ASP A 262 -14.68 -5.47 -17.96
CA ASP A 262 -13.74 -5.98 -16.96
C ASP A 262 -12.33 -5.38 -17.12
N SER A 263 -11.90 -5.17 -18.37
CA SER A 263 -10.65 -4.47 -18.67
C SER A 263 -10.66 -3.02 -18.17
N ILE A 264 -11.77 -2.31 -18.36
CA ILE A 264 -11.96 -0.93 -17.85
C ILE A 264 -11.90 -0.93 -16.31
N ARG A 265 -12.67 -1.81 -15.66
CA ARG A 265 -12.70 -1.92 -14.19
C ARG A 265 -11.31 -2.17 -13.63
N LYS A 266 -10.58 -3.12 -14.22
CA LYS A 266 -9.22 -3.47 -13.81
C LYS A 266 -8.26 -2.29 -13.93
N LEU A 267 -8.25 -1.59 -15.07
CA LEU A 267 -7.32 -0.47 -15.28
C LEU A 267 -7.62 0.73 -14.39
N LEU A 268 -8.89 1.03 -14.14
CA LEU A 268 -9.27 2.07 -13.19
C LEU A 268 -8.86 1.73 -11.76
N ALA A 269 -9.11 0.49 -11.32
CA ALA A 269 -8.68 0.04 -10.01
C ALA A 269 -7.15 0.06 -9.88
N GLU A 270 -6.41 -0.42 -10.89
CA GLU A 270 -4.95 -0.37 -10.92
C GLU A 270 -4.41 1.05 -10.87
N TYR A 271 -5.04 2.01 -11.57
CA TYR A 271 -4.68 3.41 -11.52
C TYR A 271 -4.83 3.97 -10.11
N VAL A 272 -5.99 3.78 -9.47
CA VAL A 272 -6.24 4.27 -8.10
C VAL A 272 -5.32 3.61 -7.09
N ASN A 273 -5.15 2.30 -7.17
CA ASN A 273 -4.32 1.53 -6.24
C ASN A 273 -2.81 1.80 -6.42
N ALA A 274 -2.40 2.52 -7.48
CA ALA A 274 -1.03 2.99 -7.68
C ALA A 274 -0.77 4.40 -7.16
N LEU A 275 -1.80 5.17 -6.76
CA LEU A 275 -1.65 6.53 -6.25
C LEU A 275 -0.88 6.57 -4.93
N ASP A 276 -0.07 7.61 -4.71
CA ASP A 276 0.65 7.78 -3.45
C ASP A 276 -0.23 8.47 -2.38
N ILE A 277 0.29 8.59 -1.17
CA ILE A 277 -0.39 9.21 -0.02
C ILE A 277 -0.70 10.68 -0.32
N GLY A 278 -1.99 11.04 -0.22
CA GLY A 278 -2.49 12.40 -0.47
C GLY A 278 -2.52 12.82 -1.94
N ASP A 279 -2.43 11.86 -2.88
CA ASP A 279 -2.51 12.16 -4.31
C ASP A 279 -3.92 12.61 -4.75
N LYS A 280 -3.96 13.20 -5.94
CA LYS A 280 -5.17 13.69 -6.58
C LYS A 280 -5.60 12.74 -7.70
N ILE A 281 -6.89 12.43 -7.72
CA ILE A 281 -7.58 11.73 -8.79
C ILE A 281 -8.11 12.76 -9.78
N THR A 282 -7.57 12.78 -11.00
CA THR A 282 -8.00 13.71 -12.05
C THR A 282 -8.89 13.03 -13.08
N GLN A 283 -9.96 13.72 -13.49
CA GLN A 283 -10.89 13.22 -14.51
C GLN A 283 -10.18 12.88 -15.83
N ASN A 284 -9.23 13.72 -16.26
CA ASN A 284 -8.45 13.47 -17.48
C ASN A 284 -7.69 12.12 -17.44
N LYS A 285 -7.05 11.79 -16.31
CA LYS A 285 -6.33 10.52 -16.17
C LYS A 285 -7.29 9.32 -16.12
N LEU A 286 -8.47 9.49 -15.51
CA LEU A 286 -9.52 8.46 -15.49
C LEU A 286 -10.04 8.17 -16.91
N VAL A 287 -10.32 9.19 -17.71
CA VAL A 287 -10.73 9.02 -19.10
C VAL A 287 -9.64 8.31 -19.91
N GLY A 288 -8.36 8.69 -19.72
CA GLY A 288 -7.24 8.00 -20.35
C GLY A 288 -7.17 6.50 -20.00
N ALA A 289 -7.37 6.15 -18.72
CA ALA A 289 -7.39 4.76 -18.27
C ALA A 289 -8.63 4.00 -18.78
N ALA A 290 -9.80 4.65 -18.75
CA ALA A 290 -11.06 4.07 -19.17
C ALA A 290 -11.19 3.88 -20.69
N ASN A 291 -10.40 4.59 -21.51
CA ASN A 291 -10.41 4.47 -22.97
C ASN A 291 -9.60 3.29 -23.52
N LEU A 292 -8.91 2.51 -22.68
CA LEU A 292 -8.10 1.35 -23.10
C LEU A 292 -7.12 1.68 -24.25
N TYR A 293 -6.48 2.85 -24.20
CA TYR A 293 -5.68 3.36 -25.33
C TYR A 293 -4.64 2.34 -25.85
N GLY A 294 -4.71 2.04 -27.14
CA GLY A 294 -3.81 1.10 -27.81
C GLY A 294 -4.29 -0.36 -27.82
N ALA A 295 -5.43 -0.67 -27.21
CA ALA A 295 -6.09 -1.97 -27.32
C ALA A 295 -7.17 -1.95 -28.42
N GLU A 296 -7.41 -3.06 -29.10
CA GLU A 296 -8.45 -3.14 -30.16
C GLU A 296 -9.84 -2.82 -29.60
N GLN A 297 -10.09 -3.17 -28.34
CA GLN A 297 -11.34 -2.88 -27.64
C GLN A 297 -11.65 -1.38 -27.52
N SER A 298 -10.65 -0.49 -27.63
CA SER A 298 -10.88 0.96 -27.51
C SER A 298 -11.79 1.53 -28.61
N GLN A 299 -12.00 0.77 -29.69
CA GLN A 299 -12.84 1.19 -30.82
C GLN A 299 -14.30 0.74 -30.68
N THR A 300 -14.63 -0.04 -29.64
CA THR A 300 -15.97 -0.64 -29.49
C THR A 300 -16.93 0.20 -28.64
N TYR A 301 -16.45 1.29 -28.04
CA TYR A 301 -17.23 2.15 -27.16
C TYR A 301 -16.63 3.57 -27.04
N GLU A 302 -17.44 4.50 -26.54
CA GLU A 302 -17.03 5.83 -26.13
C GLU A 302 -17.43 6.08 -24.67
N VAL A 303 -16.54 6.71 -23.90
CA VAL A 303 -16.82 7.09 -22.52
C VAL A 303 -17.59 8.42 -22.49
N SER A 304 -18.85 8.37 -22.05
CA SER A 304 -19.71 9.56 -21.97
C SER A 304 -19.45 10.35 -20.68
N SER A 305 -19.35 9.66 -19.54
CA SER A 305 -19.07 10.30 -18.26
C SER A 305 -18.42 9.34 -17.26
N ILE A 306 -17.67 9.90 -16.31
CA ILE A 306 -17.09 9.19 -15.17
C ILE A 306 -17.37 10.01 -13.91
N ILE A 307 -18.05 9.41 -12.94
CA ILE A 307 -18.27 9.99 -11.61
C ILE A 307 -17.38 9.23 -10.62
N ILE A 308 -16.61 9.98 -9.83
CA ILE A 308 -15.81 9.44 -8.73
C ILE A 308 -16.72 9.27 -7.53
N VAL A 309 -16.73 8.11 -6.91
CA VAL A 309 -17.49 7.84 -5.68
C VAL A 309 -16.49 7.60 -4.55
N ALA A 310 -16.29 8.58 -3.68
CA ALA A 310 -15.39 8.45 -2.53
C ALA A 310 -16.20 8.26 -1.25
N ASN A 311 -15.99 7.15 -0.54
CA ASN A 311 -16.75 6.76 0.66
C ASN A 311 -18.27 6.88 0.49
N ASN A 312 -18.79 6.43 -0.66
CA ASN A 312 -20.21 6.49 -1.05
C ASN A 312 -20.75 7.90 -1.33
N VAL A 313 -19.88 8.89 -1.53
CA VAL A 313 -20.26 10.25 -1.95
C VAL A 313 -19.79 10.49 -3.38
N ASP A 314 -20.69 11.00 -4.22
CA ASP A 314 -20.44 11.24 -5.64
C ASP A 314 -19.73 12.59 -5.87
N TYR A 315 -18.71 12.58 -6.74
CA TYR A 315 -17.91 13.74 -7.15
C TYR A 315 -17.78 13.76 -8.69
N MET A 316 -18.27 14.84 -9.30
CA MET A 316 -18.24 15.03 -10.76
C MET A 316 -16.91 15.64 -11.26
N ASN A 317 -16.10 16.19 -10.37
CA ASN A 317 -14.83 16.84 -10.70
C ASN A 317 -13.66 16.02 -10.16
N ASP A 318 -12.44 16.55 -10.31
CA ASP A 318 -11.26 15.99 -9.67
C ASP A 318 -11.46 15.84 -8.15
N TYR A 319 -10.91 14.76 -7.59
CA TYR A 319 -10.96 14.50 -6.15
C TYR A 319 -9.53 14.50 -5.58
N VAL A 320 -9.31 15.28 -4.52
CA VAL A 320 -8.02 15.31 -3.81
C VAL A 320 -8.17 14.48 -2.54
N LEU A 321 -7.28 13.51 -2.34
CA LEU A 321 -7.28 12.73 -1.12
C LEU A 321 -7.02 13.66 0.09
N PRO A 322 -7.75 13.49 1.20
CA PRO A 322 -7.45 14.20 2.43
C PRO A 322 -6.02 13.93 2.92
N PHE A 323 -5.53 14.81 3.81
CA PHE A 323 -4.21 14.69 4.38
C PHE A 323 -4.00 13.29 4.98
N GLY A 324 -2.88 12.66 4.60
CA GLY A 324 -2.51 11.35 5.13
C GLY A 324 -3.46 10.22 4.75
N CYS A 325 -4.35 10.39 3.78
CA CYS A 325 -5.19 9.30 3.29
C CYS A 325 -4.56 8.57 2.09
N VAL A 326 -4.97 7.32 1.91
CA VAL A 326 -4.67 6.50 0.74
C VAL A 326 -5.96 6.08 0.06
N ALA A 327 -5.96 6.05 -1.27
CA ALA A 327 -7.08 5.51 -2.03
C ALA A 327 -6.98 3.99 -2.16
N PHE A 328 -8.14 3.33 -2.12
CA PHE A 328 -8.31 1.94 -2.51
C PHE A 328 -9.54 1.80 -3.40
N CYS A 329 -9.43 1.00 -4.45
CA CYS A 329 -10.53 0.69 -5.36
C CYS A 329 -10.58 -0.83 -5.58
N ASP A 330 -11.75 -1.41 -5.30
CA ASP A 330 -12.07 -2.79 -5.66
C ASP A 330 -12.71 -2.78 -7.07
N PRO A 331 -12.13 -3.46 -8.07
CA PRO A 331 -12.66 -3.45 -9.42
C PRO A 331 -14.10 -3.98 -9.50
N SER A 332 -14.51 -4.89 -8.59
CA SER A 332 -15.84 -5.48 -8.58
C SER A 332 -16.95 -4.49 -8.21
N LEU A 333 -16.60 -3.40 -7.53
CA LEU A 333 -17.54 -2.37 -7.09
C LEU A 333 -17.75 -1.25 -8.14
N ILE A 334 -17.02 -1.28 -9.26
CA ILE A 334 -17.14 -0.28 -10.32
C ILE A 334 -18.39 -0.55 -11.17
N GLN A 335 -19.26 0.45 -11.22
CA GLN A 335 -20.51 0.42 -11.97
C GLN A 335 -20.29 1.00 -13.37
N ILE A 336 -20.68 0.23 -14.39
CA ILE A 336 -20.63 0.65 -15.79
C ILE A 336 -22.04 0.49 -16.35
N GLU A 337 -22.65 1.61 -16.68
CA GLU A 337 -23.93 1.68 -17.39
C GLU A 337 -23.65 1.74 -18.90
N VAL A 338 -24.21 0.78 -19.63
CA VAL A 338 -24.08 0.67 -21.08
C VAL A 338 -25.32 1.25 -21.74
N THR A 339 -25.13 2.25 -22.59
CA THR A 339 -26.17 2.78 -23.47
C THR A 339 -25.88 2.34 -24.89
N SER A 340 -26.87 1.77 -25.59
CA SER A 340 -26.74 1.42 -27.00
C SER A 340 -26.59 2.69 -27.83
N GLY A 341 -25.48 2.80 -28.57
CA GLY A 341 -25.24 3.83 -29.57
C GLY A 341 -25.62 3.38 -30.97
#